data_AF-A0A1L8TMS5-F1
#
_entry.id   AF-A0A1L8TMS5-F1
#
_cell.length_a   1.000
_cell.length_b   1.000
_cell.length_c   1.000
_cell.angle_alpha   90.00
_cell.angle_beta   90.00
_cell.angle_gamma   90.00
#
_symmetry.space_group_name_H-M   'P 1'
#
loop_
_entity.id
_entity.type
_entity.pdbx_description
1 polymer ?
#
loop_
_entity_poly.entity_id
_entity_poly.type
_entity_poly.pdbx_seq_one_letter_code
_entity_poly.pdbx_strand_id
1 'polypeptide(L)'
;MKKMRKGQNTSGEALEQEVVGNYQKIKKRNSLISIVLLIVVLISSYSLTQLIADNEYPQQKAAYTKQLTKLNQEREAILSGEKATVSQSFTTTLNENLAKLKEYPRQADNYKVAIKGTNGQLTLNKNNIFVSDNAKMLSVETKQKIYQLNKQLAASTNGAQLEVVTISELPRGEDIESYANTIFNQLGIGDKNENNGVLYLISLADKEFRLEVGYGLEGLIPDGKADDLINDDKVVDDFKDGNYDQAVGTVVDNVFNIMNTKTALVDSQIKKVKSEQTTLTATYWSSIVIVGFIIVASIIMIINLIRGRILLKEKYLLYQTETAYSQSNEHWNQKIKNTELYFVLLSGILLAKSKRSVEYAVAQGNLLRNPAAKKQMLGRILIGDTLYAGNGDILTTAYLASNYNTSNWSNNNGGSGGGSSWGSFGGGSSGGGGASGGW
;
A
#
# COMPACT_ATOMS: atom_id res chain seq x y z
N MET A 1 27.47 70.42 -30.39
CA MET A 1 27.82 69.96 -29.02
C MET A 1 26.66 69.21 -28.32
N LYS A 2 25.97 68.29 -29.01
CA LYS A 2 24.77 67.61 -28.46
C LYS A 2 24.64 66.18 -29.01
N LYS A 3 25.66 65.34 -28.82
CA LYS A 3 25.65 63.89 -29.12
C LYS A 3 26.91 63.25 -28.51
N MET A 4 26.92 63.05 -27.19
CA MET A 4 27.88 62.15 -26.51
C MET A 4 27.47 61.94 -25.03
N ARG A 5 26.24 61.49 -24.79
CA ARG A 5 25.73 61.18 -23.44
C ARG A 5 24.71 60.02 -23.41
N LYS A 6 24.81 59.07 -24.34
CA LYS A 6 23.90 57.90 -24.43
C LYS A 6 24.56 56.54 -24.17
N GLY A 7 25.86 56.49 -23.91
CA GLY A 7 26.60 55.21 -23.77
C GLY A 7 26.82 54.68 -22.35
N GLN A 8 26.73 55.52 -21.30
CA GLN A 8 27.07 55.13 -19.92
C GLN A 8 25.87 55.10 -18.96
N ASN A 9 24.69 55.59 -19.37
CA ASN A 9 23.44 55.46 -18.58
C ASN A 9 22.82 54.06 -18.66
N THR A 10 23.21 53.25 -19.65
CA THR A 10 22.50 52.03 -20.03
C THR A 10 22.69 50.85 -19.06
N SER A 11 23.85 50.73 -18.40
CA SER A 11 24.16 49.54 -17.60
C SER A 11 23.38 49.46 -16.29
N GLY A 12 23.22 50.58 -15.57
CA GLY A 12 22.45 50.57 -14.33
C GLY A 12 20.95 50.59 -14.57
N GLU A 13 20.51 51.37 -15.56
CA GLU A 13 19.08 51.44 -15.92
C GLU A 13 18.58 50.05 -16.35
N ALA A 14 19.42 49.29 -17.07
CA ALA A 14 19.14 47.89 -17.40
C ALA A 14 19.06 46.98 -16.16
N LEU A 15 19.97 47.13 -15.19
CA LEU A 15 19.98 46.33 -13.96
C LEU A 15 18.75 46.61 -13.08
N GLU A 16 18.37 47.87 -12.93
CA GLU A 16 17.13 48.26 -12.24
C GLU A 16 15.89 47.70 -12.95
N GLN A 17 15.81 47.82 -14.28
CA GLN A 17 14.73 47.23 -15.06
C GLN A 17 14.64 45.72 -14.86
N GLU A 18 15.78 45.04 -14.74
CA GLU A 18 15.84 43.60 -14.47
C GLU A 18 15.30 43.26 -13.07
N VAL A 19 15.75 43.95 -12.01
CA VAL A 19 15.30 43.75 -10.63
C VAL A 19 13.80 44.00 -10.49
N VAL A 20 13.32 45.15 -10.99
CA VAL A 20 11.91 45.54 -10.94
C VAL A 20 11.05 44.60 -11.78
N GLY A 21 11.51 44.26 -12.99
CA GLY A 21 10.83 43.32 -13.88
C GLY A 21 10.70 41.93 -13.25
N ASN A 22 11.72 41.47 -12.53
CA ASN A 22 11.69 40.20 -11.83
C ASN A 22 10.71 40.19 -10.64
N TYR A 23 10.68 41.26 -9.84
CA TYR A 23 9.68 41.44 -8.79
C TYR A 23 8.25 41.34 -9.36
N GLN A 24 7.97 42.03 -10.47
CA GLN A 24 6.67 41.99 -11.13
C GLN A 24 6.30 40.57 -11.61
N LYS A 25 7.27 39.83 -12.17
CA LYS A 25 7.09 38.42 -12.57
C LYS A 25 6.76 37.53 -11.37
N ILE A 26 7.50 37.64 -10.26
CA ILE A 26 7.25 36.87 -9.03
C ILE A 26 5.86 37.19 -8.47
N LYS A 27 5.50 38.48 -8.39
CA LYS A 27 4.19 38.95 -7.91
C LYS A 27 3.05 38.37 -8.76
N LYS A 28 3.15 38.47 -10.09
CA LYS A 28 2.13 37.94 -11.02
C LYS A 28 1.98 36.43 -10.89
N ARG A 29 3.09 35.69 -10.85
CA ARG A 29 3.06 34.23 -10.70
C ARG A 29 2.46 33.80 -9.36
N ASN A 30 2.88 34.42 -8.26
CA ASN A 30 2.31 34.10 -6.95
C ASN A 30 0.80 34.40 -6.95
N SER A 31 0.36 35.47 -7.63
CA SER A 31 -1.06 35.79 -7.89
C SER A 31 -1.79 34.64 -8.59
N LEU A 32 -1.25 34.18 -9.71
CA LEU A 32 -1.82 33.07 -10.49
C LEU A 32 -1.89 31.78 -9.66
N ILE A 33 -0.82 31.41 -8.95
CA ILE A 33 -0.79 30.19 -8.13
C ILE A 33 -1.87 30.25 -7.04
N SER A 34 -2.05 31.37 -6.35
CA SER A 34 -3.10 31.45 -5.33
C SER A 34 -4.50 31.41 -5.92
N ILE A 35 -4.73 31.96 -7.12
CA ILE A 35 -6.01 31.83 -7.82
C ILE A 35 -6.28 30.35 -8.16
N VAL A 36 -5.27 29.65 -8.70
CA VAL A 36 -5.37 28.22 -8.97
C VAL A 36 -5.68 27.43 -7.70
N LEU A 37 -5.00 27.70 -6.59
CA LEU A 37 -5.27 27.04 -5.32
C LEU A 37 -6.66 27.35 -4.77
N LEU A 38 -7.18 28.56 -4.95
CA LEU A 38 -8.54 28.90 -4.59
C LEU A 38 -9.56 28.10 -5.41
N ILE A 39 -9.31 27.96 -6.73
CA ILE A 39 -10.13 27.12 -7.60
C ILE A 39 -10.09 25.67 -7.13
N VAL A 40 -8.91 25.14 -6.79
CA VAL A 40 -8.76 23.79 -6.23
C VAL A 40 -9.58 23.64 -4.94
N VAL A 41 -9.50 24.59 -4.01
CA VAL A 41 -10.32 24.56 -2.79
C VAL A 41 -11.81 24.55 -3.10
N LEU A 42 -12.28 25.37 -4.05
CA LEU A 42 -13.69 25.42 -4.44
C LEU A 42 -14.16 24.11 -5.07
N ILE A 43 -13.38 23.56 -6.00
CA ILE A 43 -13.68 22.27 -6.64
C ILE A 43 -13.68 21.15 -5.61
N SER A 44 -12.64 21.04 -4.78
CA SER A 44 -12.55 20.01 -3.74
C SER A 44 -13.66 20.14 -2.69
N SER A 45 -14.05 21.36 -2.32
CA SER A 45 -15.18 21.59 -1.40
C SER A 45 -16.49 21.13 -2.03
N TYR A 46 -16.71 21.44 -3.32
CA TYR A 46 -17.88 20.93 -4.05
C TYR A 46 -17.88 19.41 -4.13
N SER A 47 -16.75 18.78 -4.47
CA SER A 47 -16.60 17.32 -4.47
C SER A 47 -16.88 16.71 -3.10
N LEU A 48 -16.41 17.33 -2.02
CA LEU A 48 -16.68 16.88 -0.65
C LEU A 48 -18.17 16.97 -0.32
N THR A 49 -18.84 18.07 -0.70
CA THR A 49 -20.29 18.20 -0.48
C THR A 49 -21.08 17.17 -1.26
N GLN A 50 -20.70 16.87 -2.51
CA GLN A 50 -21.35 15.82 -3.30
C GLN A 50 -21.19 14.46 -2.65
N LEU A 51 -19.98 14.12 -2.21
CA LEU A 51 -19.69 12.84 -1.60
C LEU A 51 -20.47 12.61 -0.30
N ILE A 52 -20.72 13.67 0.48
CA ILE A 52 -21.51 13.62 1.72
C ILE A 52 -23.01 13.66 1.45
N ALA A 53 -23.45 14.40 0.44
CA ALA A 53 -24.87 14.56 0.09
C ALA A 53 -25.42 13.37 -0.71
N ASP A 54 -24.54 12.59 -1.34
CA ASP A 54 -24.91 11.39 -2.07
C ASP A 54 -25.50 10.34 -1.13
N ASN A 55 -26.68 9.85 -1.49
CA ASN A 55 -27.37 8.81 -0.75
C ASN A 55 -26.93 7.39 -1.17
N GLU A 56 -26.08 7.25 -2.17
CA GLU A 56 -25.61 5.95 -2.67
C GLU A 56 -24.89 5.14 -1.58
N TYR A 57 -23.91 5.72 -0.89
CA TYR A 57 -23.19 5.05 0.21
C TYR A 57 -24.11 4.57 1.35
N PRO A 58 -24.96 5.43 1.97
CA PRO A 58 -25.83 4.97 3.06
C PRO A 58 -26.84 3.92 2.58
N GLN A 59 -27.34 4.01 1.34
CA GLN A 59 -28.25 3.01 0.77
C GLN A 59 -27.56 1.65 0.57
N GLN A 60 -26.37 1.62 -0.05
CA GLN A 60 -25.60 0.39 -0.25
C GLN A 60 -25.21 -0.25 1.09
N LYS A 61 -24.76 0.56 2.06
CA LYS A 61 -24.46 0.08 3.42
C LYS A 61 -25.69 -0.54 4.10
N ALA A 62 -26.87 0.06 3.94
CA ALA A 62 -28.12 -0.47 4.45
C ALA A 62 -28.52 -1.79 3.76
N ALA A 63 -28.30 -1.91 2.45
CA ALA A 63 -28.53 -3.14 1.69
C ALA A 63 -27.65 -4.29 2.20
N TYR A 64 -26.35 -4.07 2.38
CA TYR A 64 -25.44 -5.05 2.98
C TYR A 64 -25.86 -5.43 4.40
N THR A 65 -26.27 -4.47 5.22
CA THR A 65 -26.75 -4.73 6.58
C THR A 65 -27.99 -5.62 6.56
N LYS A 66 -28.95 -5.35 5.67
CA LYS A 66 -30.15 -6.17 5.49
C LYS A 66 -29.81 -7.59 5.04
N GLN A 67 -28.85 -7.73 4.11
CA GLN A 67 -28.38 -9.03 3.63
C GLN A 67 -27.71 -9.82 4.76
N LEU A 68 -26.83 -9.20 5.55
CA LEU A 68 -26.21 -9.83 6.71
C LEU A 68 -27.25 -10.26 7.75
N THR A 69 -28.25 -9.43 8.03
CA THR A 69 -29.34 -9.82 8.95
C THR A 69 -30.08 -11.05 8.45
N LYS A 70 -30.41 -11.12 7.15
CA LYS A 70 -31.07 -12.29 6.55
C LYS A 70 -30.20 -13.55 6.65
N LEU A 71 -28.91 -13.44 6.32
CA LEU A 71 -27.98 -14.57 6.39
C LEU A 71 -27.74 -15.03 7.84
N ASN A 72 -27.64 -14.11 8.79
CA ASN A 72 -27.53 -14.46 10.21
C ASN A 72 -28.80 -15.12 10.73
N GLN A 73 -29.99 -14.65 10.34
CA GLN A 73 -31.25 -15.33 10.68
C GLN A 73 -31.32 -16.74 10.08
N GLU A 74 -30.83 -16.93 8.85
CA GLU A 74 -30.73 -18.23 8.22
C GLU A 74 -29.73 -19.15 8.96
N ARG A 75 -28.57 -18.62 9.32
CA ARG A 75 -27.57 -19.30 10.16
C ARG A 75 -28.15 -19.75 11.49
N GLU A 76 -28.81 -18.86 12.22
CA GLU A 76 -29.45 -19.18 13.51
C GLU A 76 -30.58 -20.21 13.35
N ALA A 77 -31.37 -20.11 12.28
CA ALA A 77 -32.42 -21.08 11.99
C ALA A 77 -31.87 -22.48 11.63
N ILE A 78 -30.69 -22.56 11.00
CA ILE A 78 -29.96 -23.82 10.75
C ILE A 78 -29.45 -24.39 12.08
N LEU A 79 -28.95 -23.54 12.98
CA LEU A 79 -28.43 -23.94 14.30
C LEU A 79 -29.55 -24.38 15.26
N SER A 80 -30.70 -23.69 15.25
CA SER A 80 -31.87 -24.01 16.09
C SER A 80 -32.70 -25.18 15.55
N GLY A 81 -32.46 -25.59 14.30
CA GLY A 81 -33.23 -26.63 13.61
C GLY A 81 -34.59 -26.16 13.07
N GLU A 82 -34.87 -24.85 13.08
CA GLU A 82 -36.14 -24.25 12.62
C GLU A 82 -36.22 -24.10 11.09
N LYS A 83 -35.09 -23.92 10.41
CA LYS A 83 -34.98 -24.03 8.95
C LYS A 83 -34.21 -25.29 8.58
N ALA A 84 -34.95 -26.30 8.11
CA ALA A 84 -34.39 -27.45 7.43
C ALA A 84 -34.00 -27.09 5.99
N THR A 85 -32.78 -26.60 5.80
CA THR A 85 -32.07 -26.71 4.51
C THR A 85 -30.85 -27.61 4.63
N VAL A 86 -30.95 -28.70 5.40
CA VAL A 86 -30.68 -30.09 4.97
C VAL A 86 -31.51 -31.00 5.88
N SER A 87 -32.59 -31.50 5.26
CA SER A 87 -33.31 -32.73 5.55
C SER A 87 -34.07 -32.86 6.88
N GLN A 88 -35.34 -33.28 6.75
CA GLN A 88 -35.95 -34.21 7.69
C GLN A 88 -34.96 -35.36 7.91
N SER A 89 -34.22 -35.24 9.00
CA SER A 89 -33.19 -36.11 9.51
C SER A 89 -31.79 -35.94 8.88
N PHE A 90 -30.95 -35.17 9.56
CA PHE A 90 -29.52 -35.43 9.48
C PHE A 90 -29.25 -36.91 9.78
N THR A 91 -29.92 -37.51 10.77
CA THR A 91 -29.71 -38.92 11.16
C THR A 91 -30.32 -39.95 10.19
N THR A 92 -31.53 -39.77 9.65
CA THR A 92 -32.13 -40.73 8.70
C THR A 92 -31.59 -40.50 7.29
N THR A 93 -31.22 -39.28 6.87
CA THR A 93 -30.48 -39.07 5.61
C THR A 93 -29.02 -39.51 5.71
N LEU A 94 -28.34 -39.27 6.84
CA LEU A 94 -27.03 -39.88 7.12
C LEU A 94 -27.15 -41.40 7.14
N ASN A 95 -28.13 -41.99 7.82
CA ASN A 95 -28.32 -43.45 7.89
C ASN A 95 -28.78 -44.06 6.55
N GLU A 96 -29.65 -43.40 5.79
CA GLU A 96 -30.10 -43.84 4.46
C GLU A 96 -28.99 -43.67 3.42
N ASN A 97 -28.20 -42.59 3.49
CA ASN A 97 -27.05 -42.39 2.60
C ASN A 97 -25.88 -43.30 3.01
N LEU A 98 -25.64 -43.53 4.31
CA LEU A 98 -24.70 -44.56 4.79
C LEU A 98 -25.15 -45.96 4.37
N ALA A 99 -26.46 -46.25 4.38
CA ALA A 99 -27.00 -47.52 3.90
C ALA A 99 -26.90 -47.66 2.37
N LYS A 100 -26.94 -46.55 1.61
CA LYS A 100 -26.76 -46.52 0.14
C LYS A 100 -25.28 -46.54 -0.27
N LEU A 101 -24.37 -46.05 0.57
CA LEU A 101 -22.92 -46.03 0.36
C LEU A 101 -22.30 -47.28 1.01
N LYS A 102 -22.10 -48.32 0.18
CA LYS A 102 -21.50 -49.63 0.53
C LYS A 102 -20.25 -49.50 1.44
N GLU A 103 -19.90 -50.57 2.17
CA GLU A 103 -18.60 -50.69 2.85
C GLU A 103 -17.47 -50.24 1.90
N TYR A 104 -16.39 -49.67 2.47
CA TYR A 104 -15.22 -49.29 1.68
C TYR A 104 -14.83 -50.48 0.77
N PRO A 105 -14.77 -50.27 -0.55
CA PRO A 105 -14.61 -51.34 -1.50
C PRO A 105 -13.28 -52.06 -1.26
N ARG A 106 -13.35 -53.37 -0.95
CA ARG A 106 -12.15 -54.20 -0.72
C ARG A 106 -11.32 -54.40 -2.00
N GLN A 107 -11.88 -54.10 -3.17
CA GLN A 107 -11.23 -54.17 -4.49
C GLN A 107 -11.40 -52.85 -5.25
N ALA A 108 -10.31 -52.36 -5.84
CA ALA A 108 -10.31 -51.15 -6.67
C ALA A 108 -10.82 -51.47 -8.09
N ASP A 109 -11.69 -50.61 -8.64
CA ASP A 109 -12.09 -50.62 -10.06
C ASP A 109 -11.48 -49.38 -10.72
N ASN A 110 -10.24 -49.55 -11.16
CA ASN A 110 -9.43 -48.47 -11.71
C ASN A 110 -9.71 -48.31 -13.21
N TYR A 111 -9.86 -47.06 -13.64
CA TYR A 111 -9.96 -46.69 -15.05
C TYR A 111 -9.13 -45.44 -15.33
N LYS A 112 -8.70 -45.32 -16.57
CA LYS A 112 -7.85 -44.21 -17.01
C LYS A 112 -8.67 -43.10 -17.64
N VAL A 113 -8.40 -41.87 -17.25
CA VAL A 113 -9.06 -40.65 -17.76
C VAL A 113 -8.00 -39.71 -18.29
N ALA A 114 -8.13 -39.31 -19.55
CA ALA A 114 -7.30 -38.25 -20.13
C ALA A 114 -7.79 -36.88 -19.63
N ILE A 115 -6.86 -36.00 -19.26
CA ILE A 115 -7.20 -34.64 -18.81
C ILE A 115 -7.28 -33.73 -20.03
N LYS A 116 -8.47 -33.17 -20.26
CA LYS A 116 -8.81 -32.40 -21.46
C LYS A 116 -7.83 -31.25 -21.67
N GLY A 117 -7.33 -31.12 -22.89
CA GLY A 117 -6.40 -30.03 -23.25
C GLY A 117 -4.94 -30.30 -22.88
N THR A 118 -4.62 -31.41 -22.21
CA THR A 118 -3.27 -31.74 -21.75
C THR A 118 -2.82 -33.10 -22.28
N ASN A 119 -1.54 -33.43 -22.10
CA ASN A 119 -1.02 -34.79 -22.34
C ASN A 119 -1.11 -35.68 -21.09
N GLY A 120 -1.78 -35.22 -20.03
CA GLY A 120 -1.91 -35.91 -18.75
C GLY A 120 -2.99 -37.01 -18.74
N GLN A 121 -2.77 -38.01 -17.90
CA GLN A 121 -3.74 -39.09 -17.65
C GLN A 121 -3.78 -39.41 -16.16
N LEU A 122 -4.99 -39.52 -15.60
CA LEU A 122 -5.22 -39.97 -14.23
C LEU A 122 -5.81 -41.39 -14.21
N THR A 123 -5.45 -42.15 -13.20
CA THR A 123 -6.11 -43.40 -12.83
C THR A 123 -7.09 -43.12 -11.71
N LEU A 124 -8.37 -43.16 -12.03
CA LEU A 124 -9.45 -42.95 -11.07
C LEU A 124 -10.03 -44.30 -10.63
N ASN A 125 -10.49 -44.39 -9.38
CA ASN A 125 -11.16 -45.57 -8.86
C ASN A 125 -12.67 -45.33 -8.82
N LYS A 126 -13.46 -46.08 -9.60
CA LYS A 126 -14.92 -45.93 -9.60
C LYS A 126 -15.55 -46.19 -8.25
N ASN A 127 -14.90 -47.01 -7.43
CA ASN A 127 -15.42 -47.38 -6.11
C ASN A 127 -14.98 -46.38 -5.02
N ASN A 128 -13.98 -45.54 -5.27
CA ASN A 128 -13.55 -44.45 -4.39
C ASN A 128 -13.16 -43.23 -5.24
N ILE A 129 -14.17 -42.44 -5.61
CA ILE A 129 -14.00 -41.27 -6.47
C ILE A 129 -13.31 -40.10 -5.76
N PHE A 130 -13.13 -40.14 -4.44
CA PHE A 130 -12.55 -39.04 -3.66
C PHE A 130 -11.03 -39.10 -3.57
N VAL A 131 -10.41 -40.21 -4.03
CA VAL A 131 -8.96 -40.34 -4.01
C VAL A 131 -8.44 -40.94 -5.32
N SER A 132 -7.57 -40.19 -6.01
CA SER A 132 -6.77 -40.68 -7.12
C SER A 132 -5.29 -40.65 -6.74
N ASP A 133 -4.77 -41.77 -6.22
CA ASP A 133 -3.39 -41.86 -5.75
C ASP A 133 -2.45 -42.44 -6.81
N ASN A 134 -2.11 -41.65 -7.84
CA ASN A 134 -1.25 -42.12 -8.95
C ASN A 134 0.23 -42.17 -8.55
N ALA A 135 0.64 -41.37 -7.57
CA ALA A 135 2.01 -41.35 -7.06
C ALA A 135 2.28 -42.41 -5.96
N LYS A 136 1.25 -43.16 -5.54
CA LYS A 136 1.33 -44.18 -4.47
C LYS A 136 1.82 -43.61 -3.13
N MET A 137 1.33 -42.43 -2.79
CA MET A 137 1.70 -41.70 -1.58
C MET A 137 0.85 -42.07 -0.37
N LEU A 138 -0.33 -42.66 -0.59
CA LEU A 138 -1.36 -42.77 0.45
C LEU A 138 -1.59 -44.22 0.89
N SER A 139 -1.65 -44.41 2.20
CA SER A 139 -2.00 -45.66 2.85
C SER A 139 -3.46 -46.03 2.59
N VAL A 140 -3.81 -47.29 2.84
CA VAL A 140 -5.20 -47.75 2.70
C VAL A 140 -6.08 -47.07 3.75
N GLU A 141 -5.53 -46.86 4.95
CA GLU A 141 -6.15 -46.21 6.08
C GLU A 141 -6.51 -44.75 5.76
N THR A 142 -5.59 -43.99 5.16
CA THR A 142 -5.85 -42.60 4.74
C THR A 142 -6.88 -42.52 3.62
N LYS A 143 -6.82 -43.44 2.64
CA LYS A 143 -7.86 -43.53 1.58
C LYS A 143 -9.25 -43.82 2.15
N GLN A 144 -9.33 -44.71 3.13
CA GLN A 144 -10.55 -45.01 3.86
C GLN A 144 -11.05 -43.80 4.65
N LYS A 145 -10.16 -43.10 5.34
CA LYS A 145 -10.48 -41.88 6.08
C LYS A 145 -11.07 -40.81 5.16
N ILE A 146 -10.40 -40.47 4.05
CA ILE A 146 -10.90 -39.49 3.08
C ILE A 146 -12.29 -39.88 2.57
N TYR A 147 -12.50 -41.17 2.28
CA TYR A 147 -13.81 -41.69 1.88
C TYR A 147 -14.87 -41.44 2.97
N GLN A 148 -14.61 -41.78 4.24
CA GLN A 148 -15.57 -41.55 5.33
C GLN A 148 -15.86 -40.07 5.58
N LEU A 149 -14.83 -39.21 5.53
CA LEU A 149 -14.99 -37.76 5.66
C LEU A 149 -15.88 -37.19 4.56
N ASN A 150 -15.68 -37.61 3.30
CA ASN A 150 -16.54 -37.20 2.20
C ASN A 150 -17.98 -37.69 2.34
N LYS A 151 -18.21 -38.91 2.87
CA LYS A 151 -19.56 -39.38 3.20
C LYS A 151 -20.24 -38.44 4.20
N GLN A 152 -19.48 -37.97 5.19
CA GLN A 152 -19.99 -37.02 6.17
C GLN A 152 -20.29 -35.66 5.52
N LEU A 153 -19.36 -35.10 4.75
CA LEU A 153 -19.55 -33.82 4.03
C LEU A 153 -20.78 -33.84 3.11
N ALA A 154 -20.93 -34.90 2.33
CA ALA A 154 -22.07 -35.05 1.43
C ALA A 154 -23.40 -35.10 2.20
N ALA A 155 -23.42 -35.67 3.41
CA ALA A 155 -24.60 -35.74 4.26
C ALA A 155 -24.87 -34.47 5.07
N SER A 156 -23.83 -33.73 5.46
CA SER A 156 -23.93 -32.56 6.37
C SER A 156 -23.99 -31.22 5.64
N THR A 157 -23.51 -31.14 4.40
CA THR A 157 -23.15 -29.86 3.77
C THR A 157 -23.57 -29.83 2.29
N ASN A 158 -24.82 -30.21 1.99
CA ASN A 158 -25.43 -30.11 0.65
C ASN A 158 -24.54 -30.66 -0.48
N GLY A 159 -23.97 -31.86 -0.30
CA GLY A 159 -23.15 -32.47 -1.36
C GLY A 159 -21.74 -31.89 -1.51
N ALA A 160 -21.20 -31.20 -0.50
CA ALA A 160 -19.80 -30.78 -0.49
C ALA A 160 -18.85 -31.99 -0.64
N GLN A 161 -17.75 -31.78 -1.36
CA GLN A 161 -16.79 -32.83 -1.70
C GLN A 161 -15.34 -32.33 -1.56
N LEU A 162 -14.48 -33.17 -1.04
CA LEU A 162 -13.04 -33.00 -0.97
C LEU A 162 -12.37 -34.15 -1.71
N GLU A 163 -11.80 -33.89 -2.88
CA GLU A 163 -11.06 -34.88 -3.65
C GLU A 163 -9.55 -34.71 -3.45
N VAL A 164 -8.81 -35.81 -3.33
CA VAL A 164 -7.34 -35.81 -3.26
C VAL A 164 -6.78 -36.51 -4.50
N VAL A 165 -5.94 -35.81 -5.25
CA VAL A 165 -5.28 -36.33 -6.44
C VAL A 165 -3.77 -36.22 -6.24
N THR A 166 -3.07 -37.34 -6.36
CA THR A 166 -1.60 -37.38 -6.39
C THR A 166 -1.14 -37.80 -7.77
N ILE A 167 -0.11 -37.13 -8.28
CA ILE A 167 0.57 -37.43 -9.56
C ILE A 167 2.08 -37.47 -9.34
N SER A 168 2.77 -38.28 -10.14
CA SER A 168 4.22 -38.42 -10.04
C SER A 168 4.95 -37.14 -10.48
N GLU A 169 4.49 -36.54 -11.58
CA GLU A 169 5.04 -35.30 -12.15
C GLU A 169 3.94 -34.61 -12.98
N LEU A 170 4.05 -33.30 -13.16
CA LEU A 170 3.18 -32.51 -14.01
C LEU A 170 3.35 -32.90 -15.49
N PRO A 171 2.26 -32.96 -16.28
CA PRO A 171 2.39 -33.12 -17.71
C PRO A 171 3.20 -31.98 -18.32
N ARG A 172 3.99 -32.31 -19.34
CA ARG A 172 4.91 -31.35 -19.97
C ARG A 172 4.17 -30.09 -20.45
N GLY A 173 4.57 -28.95 -19.89
CA GLY A 173 4.06 -27.63 -20.27
C GLY A 173 2.86 -27.15 -19.45
N GLU A 174 2.42 -27.93 -18.47
CA GLU A 174 1.37 -27.54 -17.52
C GLU A 174 1.99 -26.99 -16.23
N ASP A 175 1.33 -26.01 -15.62
CA ASP A 175 1.54 -25.57 -14.23
C ASP A 175 0.49 -26.20 -13.28
N ILE A 176 0.81 -26.28 -11.99
CA ILE A 176 -0.05 -26.94 -10.98
C ILE A 176 -1.44 -26.27 -10.87
N GLU A 177 -1.51 -24.95 -11.03
CA GLU A 177 -2.75 -24.18 -10.92
C GLU A 177 -3.70 -24.49 -12.09
N SER A 178 -3.22 -24.37 -13.32
CA SER A 178 -4.00 -24.65 -14.54
C SER A 178 -4.41 -26.11 -14.60
N TYR A 179 -3.51 -27.02 -14.20
CA TYR A 179 -3.80 -28.45 -14.18
C TYR A 179 -4.84 -28.81 -13.11
N ALA A 180 -4.72 -28.27 -11.89
CA ALA A 180 -5.71 -28.45 -10.83
C ALA A 180 -7.09 -27.93 -11.24
N ASN A 181 -7.18 -26.73 -11.81
CA ASN A 181 -8.44 -26.15 -12.27
C ASN A 181 -9.10 -27.01 -13.37
N THR A 182 -8.30 -27.53 -14.31
CA THR A 182 -8.79 -28.42 -15.37
C THR A 182 -9.35 -29.72 -14.80
N ILE A 183 -8.64 -30.35 -13.85
CA ILE A 183 -9.11 -31.55 -13.15
C ILE A 183 -10.40 -31.23 -12.39
N PHE A 184 -10.42 -30.17 -11.60
CA PHE A 184 -11.56 -29.77 -10.78
C PHE A 184 -12.84 -29.65 -11.59
N ASN A 185 -12.77 -28.91 -12.71
CA ASN A 185 -13.90 -28.68 -13.60
C ASN A 185 -14.30 -29.94 -14.40
N GLN A 186 -13.32 -30.73 -14.84
CA GLN A 186 -13.58 -31.94 -15.60
C GLN A 186 -14.25 -33.03 -14.76
N LEU A 187 -13.86 -33.16 -13.49
CA LEU A 187 -14.44 -34.14 -12.56
C LEU A 187 -15.75 -33.64 -11.93
N GLY A 188 -16.00 -32.33 -11.95
CA GLY A 188 -17.23 -31.74 -11.44
C GLY A 188 -17.32 -31.89 -9.92
N ILE A 189 -16.26 -31.49 -9.22
CA ILE A 189 -16.10 -31.70 -7.78
C ILE A 189 -17.05 -30.77 -7.02
N GLY A 190 -17.88 -31.35 -6.16
CA GLY A 190 -18.90 -30.65 -5.37
C GLY A 190 -20.28 -30.59 -6.03
N ASP A 191 -21.22 -29.93 -5.37
CA ASP A 191 -22.55 -29.68 -5.92
C ASP A 191 -22.52 -28.56 -6.97
N LYS A 192 -23.21 -28.77 -8.09
CA LYS A 192 -23.23 -27.86 -9.24
C LYS A 192 -23.83 -26.48 -8.92
N ASN A 193 -24.79 -26.42 -7.99
CA ASN A 193 -25.46 -25.17 -7.64
C ASN A 193 -24.72 -24.47 -6.50
N GLU A 194 -24.25 -25.25 -5.51
CA GLU A 194 -23.58 -24.71 -4.34
C GLU A 194 -22.09 -24.38 -4.58
N ASN A 195 -21.46 -25.01 -5.58
CA ASN A 195 -20.03 -24.85 -5.90
C ASN A 195 -19.13 -25.08 -4.67
N ASN A 196 -19.40 -26.16 -3.95
CA ASN A 196 -18.82 -26.47 -2.62
C ASN A 196 -17.81 -27.63 -2.65
N GLY A 197 -17.10 -27.78 -3.78
CA GLY A 197 -16.01 -28.73 -3.96
C GLY A 197 -14.66 -28.15 -3.55
N VAL A 198 -13.74 -29.03 -3.14
CA VAL A 198 -12.32 -28.75 -2.94
C VAL A 198 -11.51 -29.88 -3.56
N LEU A 199 -10.49 -29.56 -4.35
CA LEU A 199 -9.50 -30.50 -4.85
C LEU A 199 -8.15 -30.21 -4.20
N TYR A 200 -7.54 -31.23 -3.61
CA TYR A 200 -6.14 -31.20 -3.21
C TYR A 200 -5.29 -31.98 -4.22
N LEU A 201 -4.58 -31.25 -5.07
CA LEU A 201 -3.66 -31.82 -6.05
C LEU A 201 -2.22 -31.74 -5.53
N ILE A 202 -1.50 -32.86 -5.63
CA ILE A 202 -0.08 -32.96 -5.30
C ILE A 202 0.72 -33.50 -6.49
N SER A 203 1.75 -32.76 -6.90
CA SER A 203 2.78 -33.27 -7.80
C SER A 203 4.07 -33.58 -7.05
N LEU A 204 4.41 -34.87 -7.00
CA LEU A 204 5.47 -35.37 -6.12
C LEU A 204 6.87 -34.95 -6.59
N ALA A 205 7.20 -35.13 -7.88
CA ALA A 205 8.53 -34.82 -8.41
C ALA A 205 8.79 -33.31 -8.45
N ASP A 206 7.75 -32.53 -8.76
CA ASP A 206 7.82 -31.06 -8.82
C ASP A 206 7.82 -30.43 -7.41
N LYS A 207 7.35 -31.17 -6.39
CA LYS A 207 7.11 -30.69 -5.02
C LYS A 207 6.15 -29.51 -4.99
N GLU A 208 5.14 -29.57 -5.84
CA GLU A 208 4.11 -28.56 -5.96
C GLU A 208 2.77 -29.10 -5.45
N PHE A 209 2.02 -28.20 -4.80
CA PHE A 209 0.75 -28.50 -4.15
C PHE A 209 -0.27 -27.43 -4.53
N ARG A 210 -1.51 -27.84 -4.73
CA ARG A 210 -2.60 -26.89 -4.98
C ARG A 210 -3.88 -27.34 -4.31
N LEU A 211 -4.51 -26.43 -3.58
CA LEU A 211 -5.89 -26.53 -3.16
C LEU A 211 -6.76 -25.69 -4.09
N GLU A 212 -7.53 -26.34 -4.96
CA GLU A 212 -8.51 -25.67 -5.81
C GLU A 212 -9.87 -25.68 -5.09
N VAL A 213 -10.43 -24.50 -4.86
CA VAL A 213 -11.62 -24.30 -4.02
C VAL A 213 -12.77 -23.76 -4.88
N GLY A 214 -13.94 -24.38 -4.77
CA GLY A 214 -15.15 -23.91 -5.45
C GLY A 214 -15.67 -22.58 -4.89
N TYR A 215 -16.30 -21.79 -5.76
CA TYR A 215 -16.78 -20.43 -5.46
C TYR A 215 -17.65 -20.33 -4.19
N GLY A 216 -18.44 -21.35 -3.87
CA GLY A 216 -19.29 -21.38 -2.68
C GLY A 216 -18.51 -21.35 -1.38
N LEU A 217 -17.26 -21.80 -1.39
CA LEU A 217 -16.39 -21.91 -0.21
C LEU A 217 -15.32 -20.82 -0.12
N GLU A 218 -15.16 -19.95 -1.12
CA GLU A 218 -14.14 -18.88 -1.14
C GLU A 218 -14.23 -17.92 0.06
N GLY A 219 -15.43 -17.70 0.62
CA GLY A 219 -15.59 -16.89 1.82
C GLY A 219 -14.92 -17.54 3.04
N LEU A 220 -14.94 -18.87 3.14
CA LEU A 220 -14.31 -19.62 4.22
C LEU A 220 -12.84 -19.93 3.94
N ILE A 221 -12.53 -20.45 2.76
CA ILE A 221 -11.20 -20.86 2.29
C ILE A 221 -10.81 -19.97 1.10
N PRO A 222 -10.45 -18.69 1.33
CA PRO A 222 -9.84 -17.86 0.30
C PRO A 222 -8.46 -18.40 -0.07
N ASP A 223 -7.92 -17.96 -1.20
CA ASP A 223 -6.62 -18.42 -1.73
C ASP A 223 -5.48 -18.39 -0.70
N GLY A 224 -5.32 -17.29 0.04
CA GLY A 224 -4.31 -17.21 1.11
C GLY A 224 -4.53 -18.21 2.25
N LYS A 225 -5.79 -18.55 2.57
CA LYS A 225 -6.08 -19.59 3.57
C LYS A 225 -5.83 -20.99 3.01
N ALA A 226 -6.09 -21.21 1.73
CA ALA A 226 -5.74 -22.46 1.05
C ALA A 226 -4.22 -22.67 1.05
N ASP A 227 -3.45 -21.62 0.77
CA ASP A 227 -1.99 -21.63 0.84
C ASP A 227 -1.48 -21.92 2.26
N ASP A 228 -2.02 -21.23 3.27
CA ASP A 228 -1.70 -21.49 4.69
C ASP A 228 -1.93 -22.96 5.10
N LEU A 229 -2.93 -23.62 4.51
CA LEU A 229 -3.28 -25.01 4.86
C LEU A 229 -2.28 -26.02 4.30
N ILE A 230 -1.75 -25.78 3.10
CA ILE A 230 -0.79 -26.69 2.42
C ILE A 230 0.67 -26.37 2.77
N ASN A 231 0.96 -25.12 3.12
CA ASN A 231 2.29 -24.64 3.50
C ASN A 231 2.50 -24.53 5.01
N ASP A 232 1.62 -25.13 5.83
CA ASP A 232 1.83 -25.25 7.28
C ASP A 232 3.17 -25.94 7.56
N ASP A 233 3.95 -25.41 8.52
CA ASP A 233 5.31 -25.88 8.83
C ASP A 233 5.36 -27.41 9.04
N LYS A 234 4.34 -27.97 9.71
CA LYS A 234 4.27 -29.42 9.95
C LYS A 234 4.04 -30.20 8.65
N VAL A 235 3.15 -29.72 7.78
CA VAL A 235 2.86 -30.36 6.49
C VAL A 235 4.12 -30.36 5.63
N VAL A 236 4.81 -29.22 5.56
CA VAL A 236 6.03 -29.07 4.78
C VAL A 236 7.15 -29.97 5.31
N ASP A 237 7.33 -30.06 6.63
CA ASP A 237 8.34 -30.94 7.23
C ASP A 237 8.01 -32.43 7.03
N ASP A 238 6.74 -32.84 7.18
CA ASP A 238 6.31 -34.20 6.87
C ASP A 238 6.58 -34.55 5.38
N PHE A 239 6.41 -33.59 4.45
CA PHE A 239 6.79 -33.78 3.05
C PHE A 239 8.30 -33.93 2.82
N LYS A 240 9.13 -33.15 3.53
CA LYS A 240 10.60 -33.24 3.45
C LYS A 240 11.10 -34.59 3.97
N ASP A 241 10.49 -35.10 5.02
CA ASP A 241 10.85 -36.37 5.66
C ASP A 241 10.31 -37.60 4.93
N GLY A 242 9.54 -37.40 3.85
CA GLY A 242 8.90 -38.48 3.08
C GLY A 242 7.65 -39.06 3.76
N ASN A 243 7.14 -38.42 4.80
CA ASN A 243 5.92 -38.78 5.53
C ASN A 243 4.66 -38.28 4.80
N TYR A 244 4.56 -38.57 3.50
CA TYR A 244 3.51 -38.04 2.61
C TYR A 244 2.08 -38.34 3.08
N ASP A 245 1.85 -39.55 3.61
CA ASP A 245 0.54 -39.97 4.11
C ASP A 245 0.08 -39.10 5.28
N GLN A 246 0.99 -38.73 6.18
CA GLN A 246 0.69 -37.86 7.33
C GLN A 246 0.49 -36.41 6.89
N ALA A 247 1.32 -35.92 5.97
CA ALA A 247 1.21 -34.57 5.43
C ALA A 247 -0.16 -34.37 4.76
N VAL A 248 -0.55 -35.28 3.86
CA VAL A 248 -1.84 -35.24 3.17
C VAL A 248 -3.00 -35.42 4.16
N GLY A 249 -2.89 -36.32 5.11
CA GLY A 249 -3.90 -36.53 6.15
C GLY A 249 -4.18 -35.27 6.98
N THR A 250 -3.14 -34.49 7.29
CA THR A 250 -3.25 -33.23 8.05
C THR A 250 -4.02 -32.16 7.26
N VAL A 251 -3.68 -31.95 5.99
CA VAL A 251 -4.40 -31.01 5.12
C VAL A 251 -5.86 -31.41 4.98
N VAL A 252 -6.13 -32.71 4.75
CA VAL A 252 -7.48 -33.24 4.64
C VAL A 252 -8.30 -32.96 5.89
N ASP A 253 -7.74 -33.19 7.09
CA ASP A 253 -8.43 -32.91 8.36
C ASP A 253 -8.77 -31.44 8.51
N ASN A 254 -7.82 -30.56 8.21
CA ASN A 254 -8.02 -29.12 8.35
C ASN A 254 -9.09 -28.60 7.38
N VAL A 255 -9.04 -29.03 6.11
CA VAL A 255 -10.05 -28.67 5.10
C VAL A 255 -11.43 -29.23 5.49
N PHE A 256 -11.48 -30.51 5.89
CA PHE A 256 -12.71 -31.14 6.36
C PHE A 256 -13.33 -30.38 7.53
N ASN A 257 -12.53 -29.96 8.52
CA ASN A 257 -13.04 -29.23 9.68
C ASN A 257 -13.67 -27.89 9.30
N ILE A 258 -13.17 -27.21 8.26
CA ILE A 258 -13.76 -25.97 7.75
C ILE A 258 -15.08 -26.27 7.02
N MET A 259 -15.11 -27.32 6.18
CA MET A 259 -16.26 -27.69 5.36
C MET A 259 -17.39 -28.38 6.13
N ASN A 260 -17.07 -29.12 7.20
CA ASN A 260 -18.01 -29.93 7.98
C ASN A 260 -18.80 -29.11 9.03
N THR A 261 -19.03 -27.83 8.75
CA THR A 261 -19.92 -27.00 9.56
C THR A 261 -21.29 -26.96 8.91
N LYS A 262 -22.36 -27.15 9.70
CA LYS A 262 -23.75 -27.09 9.21
C LYS A 262 -24.06 -25.77 8.48
N THR A 263 -23.30 -24.73 8.79
CA THR A 263 -23.46 -23.36 8.30
C THR A 263 -22.38 -22.96 7.30
N ALA A 264 -21.52 -23.86 6.82
CA ALA A 264 -20.35 -23.52 6.01
C ALA A 264 -20.67 -22.56 4.84
N LEU A 265 -21.71 -22.87 4.07
CA LEU A 265 -22.13 -22.06 2.92
C LEU A 265 -22.66 -20.70 3.34
N VAL A 266 -23.45 -20.63 4.40
CA VAL A 266 -24.00 -19.37 4.93
C VAL A 266 -22.89 -18.52 5.55
N ASP A 267 -21.96 -19.13 6.28
CA ASP A 267 -20.81 -18.47 6.89
C ASP A 267 -19.86 -17.91 5.82
N SER A 268 -19.65 -18.65 4.72
CA SER A 268 -18.93 -18.17 3.52
C SER A 268 -19.57 -16.90 2.97
N GLN A 269 -20.89 -16.92 2.77
CA GLN A 269 -21.64 -15.76 2.27
C GLN A 269 -21.59 -14.57 3.24
N ILE A 270 -21.76 -14.81 4.55
CA ILE A 270 -21.65 -13.77 5.59
C ILE A 270 -20.27 -13.11 5.53
N LYS A 271 -19.20 -13.91 5.46
CA LYS A 271 -17.83 -13.40 5.44
C LYS A 271 -17.55 -12.58 4.19
N LYS A 272 -18.03 -13.02 3.03
CA LYS A 272 -17.95 -12.27 1.77
C LYS A 272 -18.67 -10.92 1.85
N VAL A 273 -19.95 -10.92 2.25
CA VAL A 273 -20.75 -9.70 2.37
C VAL A 273 -20.16 -8.73 3.39
N LYS A 274 -19.64 -9.24 4.51
CA LYS A 274 -18.95 -8.41 5.51
C LYS A 274 -17.67 -7.79 4.97
N SER A 275 -16.91 -8.52 4.14
CA SER A 275 -15.71 -8.01 3.45
C SER A 275 -16.06 -6.88 2.49
N GLU A 276 -17.09 -7.07 1.65
CA GLU A 276 -17.57 -6.04 0.71
C GLU A 276 -18.07 -4.79 1.46
N GLN A 277 -18.84 -4.96 2.54
CA GLN A 277 -19.30 -3.85 3.38
C GLN A 277 -18.13 -3.09 4.02
N THR A 278 -17.09 -3.81 4.48
CA THR A 278 -15.90 -3.21 5.06
C THR A 278 -15.11 -2.41 4.01
N THR A 279 -14.96 -2.95 2.81
CA THR A 279 -14.28 -2.29 1.69
C THR A 279 -15.02 -1.03 1.25
N LEU A 280 -16.36 -1.07 1.17
CA LEU A 280 -17.19 0.10 0.89
C LEU A 280 -17.00 1.20 1.94
N THR A 281 -17.07 0.85 3.24
CA THR A 281 -16.91 1.84 4.32
C THR A 281 -15.51 2.44 4.34
N ALA A 282 -14.46 1.64 4.15
CA ALA A 282 -13.09 2.12 4.07
C ALA A 282 -12.85 3.05 2.87
N THR A 283 -13.38 2.70 1.69
CA THR A 283 -13.24 3.52 0.47
C THR A 283 -13.95 4.86 0.62
N TYR A 284 -15.17 4.86 1.17
CA TYR A 284 -15.91 6.08 1.45
C TYR A 284 -15.14 7.02 2.42
N TRP A 285 -14.73 6.52 3.58
CA TRP A 285 -14.03 7.36 4.56
C TRP A 285 -12.64 7.81 4.10
N SER A 286 -11.88 6.97 3.39
CA SER A 286 -10.60 7.36 2.84
C SER A 286 -10.73 8.49 1.81
N SER A 287 -11.76 8.45 0.96
CA SER A 287 -12.04 9.52 -0.01
C SER A 287 -12.33 10.87 0.68
N ILE A 288 -13.11 10.88 1.76
CA ILE A 288 -13.38 12.08 2.57
C ILE A 288 -12.07 12.65 3.13
N VAL A 289 -11.23 11.78 3.71
CA VAL A 289 -9.95 12.20 4.32
C VAL A 289 -9.01 12.79 3.28
N ILE A 290 -8.90 12.16 2.09
CA ILE A 290 -8.04 12.65 1.00
C ILE A 290 -8.50 14.03 0.52
N VAL A 291 -9.80 14.21 0.26
CA VAL A 291 -10.34 15.49 -0.19
C VAL A 291 -10.17 16.57 0.89
N GLY A 292 -10.44 16.24 2.15
CA GLY A 292 -10.20 17.13 3.29
C GLY A 292 -8.72 17.55 3.41
N PHE A 293 -7.79 16.62 3.22
CA PHE A 293 -6.37 16.91 3.22
C PHE A 293 -5.96 17.87 2.08
N ILE A 294 -6.49 17.68 0.87
CA ILE A 294 -6.22 18.58 -0.27
C ILE A 294 -6.69 20.00 0.03
N ILE A 295 -7.88 20.15 0.63
CA ILE A 295 -8.42 21.45 1.03
C ILE A 295 -7.50 22.12 2.06
N VAL A 296 -7.14 21.41 3.12
CA VAL A 296 -6.27 21.93 4.19
C VAL A 296 -4.89 22.30 3.66
N ALA A 297 -4.27 21.43 2.87
CA ALA A 297 -2.96 21.68 2.26
C ALA A 297 -2.99 22.91 1.34
N SER A 298 -4.06 23.06 0.55
CA SER A 298 -4.25 24.22 -0.33
C SER A 298 -4.40 25.52 0.47
N ILE A 299 -5.17 25.51 1.56
CA ILE A 299 -5.34 26.68 2.45
C ILE A 299 -4.00 27.07 3.08
N ILE A 300 -3.24 26.11 3.62
CA ILE A 300 -1.91 26.35 4.20
C ILE A 300 -0.98 26.96 3.14
N MET A 301 -1.00 26.43 1.92
CA MET A 301 -0.19 26.94 0.83
C MET A 301 -0.58 28.36 0.43
N ILE A 302 -1.88 28.67 0.37
CA ILE A 302 -2.39 30.04 0.13
C ILE A 302 -1.88 31.00 1.21
N ILE A 303 -1.99 30.64 2.49
CA ILE A 303 -1.50 31.46 3.61
C ILE A 303 0.00 31.75 3.45
N ASN A 304 0.80 30.73 3.12
CA ASN A 304 2.24 30.86 2.92
C ASN A 304 2.59 31.77 1.73
N LEU A 305 1.82 31.71 0.63
CA LEU A 305 1.97 32.59 -0.52
C LEU A 305 1.62 34.04 -0.17
N ILE A 306 0.54 34.28 0.59
CA ILE A 306 0.13 35.62 1.04
C ILE A 306 1.24 36.24 1.90
N ARG A 307 1.74 35.50 2.90
CA ARG A 307 2.86 35.95 3.75
C ARG A 307 4.11 36.27 2.93
N GLY A 308 4.44 35.44 1.94
CA GLY A 308 5.56 35.70 1.02
C GLY A 308 5.38 36.96 0.19
N ARG A 309 4.17 37.25 -0.29
CA ARG A 309 3.89 38.48 -1.05
C ARG A 309 4.01 39.75 -0.20
N ILE A 310 3.55 39.70 1.05
CA ILE A 310 3.65 40.83 1.98
C ILE A 310 5.13 41.18 2.20
N LEU A 311 5.96 40.18 2.52
CA LEU A 311 7.39 40.39 2.72
C LEU A 311 8.08 40.89 1.45
N LEU A 312 7.77 40.30 0.29
CA LEU A 312 8.35 40.74 -0.98
C LEU A 312 7.99 42.21 -1.31
N LYS A 313 6.76 42.63 -0.98
CA LYS A 313 6.33 44.02 -1.14
C LYS A 313 7.09 44.94 -0.19
N GLU A 314 7.31 44.54 1.05
CA GLU A 314 8.14 45.28 2.02
C GLU A 314 9.56 45.49 1.50
N LYS A 315 10.21 44.43 0.99
CA LYS A 315 11.56 44.52 0.40
C LYS A 315 11.61 45.40 -0.84
N TYR A 316 10.54 45.41 -1.64
CA TYR A 316 10.42 46.31 -2.79
C TYR A 316 10.27 47.78 -2.40
N LEU A 317 9.53 48.08 -1.33
CA LEU A 317 9.41 49.45 -0.83
C LEU A 317 10.74 49.94 -0.26
N LEU A 318 11.45 49.10 0.50
CA LEU A 318 12.81 49.40 0.98
C LEU A 318 13.75 49.68 -0.19
N TYR A 319 13.75 48.82 -1.22
CA TYR A 319 14.51 49.03 -2.44
C TYR A 319 14.25 50.41 -3.06
N GLN A 320 12.97 50.81 -3.21
CA GLN A 320 12.61 52.12 -3.77
C GLN A 320 13.16 53.28 -2.91
N THR A 321 13.09 53.17 -1.58
CA THR A 321 13.62 54.21 -0.69
C THR A 321 15.15 54.29 -0.74
N GLU A 322 15.84 53.16 -0.83
CA GLU A 322 17.29 53.09 -0.90
C GLU A 322 17.82 53.61 -2.24
N THR A 323 17.11 53.43 -3.35
CA THR A 323 17.59 53.84 -4.68
C THR A 323 17.17 55.25 -5.13
N ALA A 324 16.28 55.94 -4.39
CA ALA A 324 15.66 57.22 -4.78
C ALA A 324 16.60 58.44 -4.93
N TYR A 325 17.85 58.38 -4.46
CA TYR A 325 18.82 59.48 -4.56
C TYR A 325 20.22 58.94 -4.93
N SER A 326 20.72 59.29 -6.13
CA SER A 326 22.12 59.08 -6.52
C SER A 326 22.56 60.09 -7.60
N GLN A 327 23.75 60.66 -7.43
CA GLN A 327 24.36 61.64 -8.34
C GLN A 327 25.31 61.03 -9.40
N SER A 328 25.71 59.76 -9.30
CA SER A 328 26.63 59.12 -10.27
C SER A 328 26.30 57.63 -10.55
N ASN A 329 26.59 57.17 -11.78
CA ASN A 329 26.16 55.85 -12.29
C ASN A 329 26.89 54.65 -11.65
N GLU A 330 28.17 54.79 -11.29
CA GLU A 330 28.97 53.67 -10.73
C GLU A 330 28.60 53.37 -9.28
N HIS A 331 28.42 54.41 -8.46
CA HIS A 331 27.90 54.28 -7.10
C HIS A 331 26.46 53.74 -7.09
N TRP A 332 25.68 54.06 -8.11
CA TRP A 332 24.30 53.60 -8.21
C TRP A 332 24.18 52.10 -8.48
N ASN A 333 25.03 51.54 -9.36
CA ASN A 333 25.11 50.09 -9.59
C ASN A 333 25.50 49.31 -8.34
N GLN A 334 26.48 49.81 -7.58
CA GLN A 334 26.88 49.20 -6.31
C GLN A 334 25.77 49.26 -5.27
N LYS A 335 24.97 50.35 -5.26
CA LYS A 335 23.82 50.49 -4.38
C LYS A 335 22.75 49.43 -4.67
N ILE A 336 22.37 49.24 -5.93
CA ILE A 336 21.41 48.21 -6.35
C ILE A 336 21.87 46.82 -5.92
N LYS A 337 23.14 46.48 -6.15
CA LYS A 337 23.73 45.18 -5.81
C LYS A 337 23.76 44.87 -4.31
N ASN A 338 23.62 45.89 -3.46
CA ASN A 338 23.61 45.75 -2.01
C ASN A 338 22.19 45.62 -1.42
N THR A 339 21.14 45.77 -2.24
CA THR A 339 19.76 45.71 -1.76
C THR A 339 19.29 44.27 -1.53
N GLU A 340 18.41 44.07 -0.55
CA GLU A 340 17.85 42.75 -0.26
C GLU A 340 17.02 42.21 -1.43
N LEU A 341 16.33 43.09 -2.15
CA LEU A 341 15.55 42.73 -3.34
C LEU A 341 16.44 42.17 -4.47
N TYR A 342 17.67 42.69 -4.61
CA TYR A 342 18.64 42.18 -5.57
C TYR A 342 19.09 40.75 -5.23
N PHE A 343 19.21 40.41 -3.95
CA PHE A 343 19.50 39.02 -3.55
C PHE A 343 18.35 38.06 -3.85
N VAL A 344 17.10 38.53 -3.72
CA VAL A 344 15.93 37.77 -4.15
C VAL A 344 15.95 37.53 -5.67
N LEU A 345 16.35 38.51 -6.48
CA LEU A 345 16.57 38.32 -7.93
C LEU A 345 17.59 37.20 -8.18
N LEU A 346 18.76 37.26 -7.53
CA LEU A 346 19.86 36.32 -7.76
C LEU A 346 19.51 34.88 -7.32
N SER A 347 18.69 34.72 -6.29
CA SER A 347 18.20 33.40 -5.85
C SER A 347 17.26 32.72 -6.86
N GLY A 348 16.74 33.48 -7.83
CA GLY A 348 15.86 32.98 -8.86
C GLY A 348 14.39 32.95 -8.44
N ILE A 349 13.52 33.07 -9.44
CA ILE A 349 12.07 33.25 -9.27
C ILE A 349 11.45 32.07 -8.49
N LEU A 350 11.93 30.84 -8.66
CA LEU A 350 11.38 29.64 -8.01
C LEU A 350 11.51 29.67 -6.47
N LEU A 351 12.56 30.31 -5.95
CA LEU A 351 12.84 30.42 -4.51
C LEU A 351 12.21 31.67 -3.87
N ALA A 352 11.31 32.40 -4.54
CA ALA A 352 10.58 33.54 -3.95
C ALA A 352 9.07 33.26 -3.81
N LYS A 353 8.68 31.99 -3.65
CA LYS A 353 7.27 31.59 -3.55
C LYS A 353 6.71 31.78 -2.14
N SER A 354 7.50 31.62 -1.09
CA SER A 354 7.05 31.71 0.30
C SER A 354 7.86 32.71 1.11
N LYS A 355 7.35 33.11 2.29
CA LYS A 355 8.08 33.98 3.23
C LYS A 355 9.50 33.43 3.51
N ARG A 356 9.57 32.15 3.91
CA ARG A 356 10.83 31.48 4.25
C ARG A 356 11.81 31.48 3.08
N SER A 357 11.33 31.34 1.86
CA SER A 357 12.19 31.28 0.68
C SER A 357 12.75 32.66 0.31
N VAL A 358 11.96 33.74 0.51
CA VAL A 358 12.43 35.12 0.40
C VAL A 358 13.48 35.43 1.48
N GLU A 359 13.22 35.05 2.74
CA GLU A 359 14.19 35.23 3.84
C GLU A 359 15.51 34.49 3.56
N TYR A 360 15.42 33.25 3.07
CA TYR A 360 16.57 32.44 2.68
C TYR A 360 17.39 33.12 1.58
N ALA A 361 16.74 33.64 0.54
CA ALA A 361 17.40 34.36 -0.55
C ALA A 361 18.17 35.60 -0.05
N VAL A 362 17.54 36.38 0.85
CA VAL A 362 18.15 37.56 1.46
C VAL A 362 19.35 37.18 2.33
N ALA A 363 19.20 36.16 3.19
CA ALA A 363 20.27 35.68 4.06
C ALA A 363 21.48 35.18 3.27
N GLN A 364 21.26 34.34 2.25
CA GLN A 364 22.35 33.89 1.37
C GLN A 364 23.04 35.04 0.66
N GLY A 365 22.27 35.98 0.12
CA GLY A 365 22.83 37.14 -0.55
C GLY A 365 23.70 37.97 0.38
N ASN A 366 23.23 38.25 1.60
CA ASN A 366 23.98 38.97 2.62
C ASN A 366 25.29 38.27 2.99
N LEU A 367 25.28 36.95 3.17
CA LEU A 367 26.49 36.17 3.47
C LEU A 367 27.50 36.18 2.31
N LEU A 368 27.02 36.10 1.07
CA LEU A 368 27.87 36.13 -0.13
C LEU A 368 28.50 37.49 -0.42
N ARG A 369 28.11 38.56 0.30
CA ARG A 369 28.79 39.86 0.23
C ARG A 369 30.21 39.79 0.79
N ASN A 370 30.47 38.85 1.70
CA ASN A 370 31.81 38.66 2.24
C ASN A 370 32.73 38.06 1.15
N PRO A 371 33.85 38.69 0.80
CA PRO A 371 34.76 38.19 -0.24
C PRO A 371 35.39 36.84 0.10
N ALA A 372 35.45 36.46 1.38
CA ALA A 372 35.91 35.16 1.83
C ALA A 372 34.82 34.07 1.79
N ALA A 373 33.58 34.42 1.41
CA ALA A 373 32.46 33.48 1.37
C ALA A 373 32.60 32.47 0.23
N LYS A 374 32.45 31.19 0.55
CA LYS A 374 32.45 30.08 -0.42
C LYS A 374 31.12 29.35 -0.35
N LYS A 375 30.45 29.20 -1.50
CA LYS A 375 29.25 28.37 -1.62
C LYS A 375 29.61 26.90 -1.43
N GLN A 376 28.83 26.21 -0.61
CA GLN A 376 28.95 24.78 -0.33
C GLN A 376 27.68 24.06 -0.82
N MET A 377 27.71 22.72 -0.79
CA MET A 377 26.57 21.91 -1.18
C MET A 377 25.33 22.22 -0.31
N LEU A 378 24.13 21.98 -0.86
CA LEU A 378 22.85 22.22 -0.19
C LEU A 378 22.60 23.69 0.22
N GLY A 379 23.21 24.64 -0.49
CA GLY A 379 23.00 26.08 -0.27
C GLY A 379 23.62 26.61 1.03
N ARG A 380 24.60 25.90 1.59
CA ARG A 380 25.39 26.35 2.74
C ARG A 380 26.48 27.33 2.27
N ILE A 381 26.93 28.19 3.18
CA ILE A 381 27.96 29.19 2.88
C ILE A 381 29.04 29.13 3.96
N LEU A 382 30.29 28.95 3.56
CA LEU A 382 31.44 28.92 4.44
C LEU A 382 32.14 30.28 4.41
N ILE A 383 32.39 30.88 5.57
CA ILE A 383 33.12 32.14 5.71
C ILE A 383 34.20 31.93 6.78
N GLY A 384 35.47 31.88 6.36
CA GLY A 384 36.56 31.44 7.24
C GLY A 384 36.30 30.00 7.72
N ASP A 385 36.29 29.80 9.04
CA ASP A 385 35.97 28.51 9.68
C ASP A 385 34.50 28.37 10.11
N THR A 386 33.66 29.40 9.88
CA THR A 386 32.24 29.36 10.25
C THR A 386 31.38 28.94 9.06
N LEU A 387 30.61 27.86 9.24
CA LEU A 387 29.64 27.38 8.26
C LEU A 387 28.24 27.87 8.60
N TYR A 388 27.61 28.53 7.64
CA TYR A 388 26.24 29.01 7.72
C TYR A 388 25.30 28.11 6.92
N ALA A 389 24.11 27.86 7.47
CA ALA A 389 22.97 27.36 6.73
C ALA A 389 22.48 28.44 5.76
N GLY A 390 21.77 28.04 4.71
CA GLY A 390 21.31 29.02 3.73
C GLY A 390 20.22 29.98 4.24
N ASN A 391 19.63 29.74 5.41
CA ASN A 391 18.76 30.71 6.08
C ASN A 391 19.53 31.73 6.94
N GLY A 392 20.85 31.64 7.00
CA GLY A 392 21.71 32.54 7.78
C GLY A 392 22.12 32.03 9.16
N ASP A 393 21.58 30.89 9.61
CA ASP A 393 21.93 30.32 10.93
C ASP A 393 23.36 29.74 10.91
N ILE A 394 24.06 29.86 12.04
CA ILE A 394 25.37 29.26 12.21
C ILE A 394 25.20 27.75 12.47
N LEU A 395 25.75 26.92 11.60
CA LEU A 395 25.78 25.46 11.77
C LEU A 395 26.97 25.01 12.62
N THR A 396 28.12 25.65 12.42
CA THR A 396 29.34 25.43 13.21
C THR A 396 30.31 26.58 13.03
N THR A 397 31.07 26.91 14.06
CA THR A 397 32.17 27.89 14.01
C THR A 397 33.54 27.24 13.80
N ALA A 398 33.58 25.91 13.70
CA ALA A 398 34.80 25.11 13.53
C ALA A 398 34.64 24.11 12.39
N TYR A 399 34.41 24.61 11.18
CA TYR A 399 34.09 23.80 9.99
C TYR A 399 35.10 22.68 9.76
N LEU A 400 36.39 22.99 9.81
CA LEU A 400 37.48 22.04 9.59
C LEU A 400 37.47 20.86 10.57
N ALA A 401 36.96 21.03 11.79
CA ALA A 401 36.83 19.98 12.81
C ALA A 401 35.43 19.36 12.88
N SER A 402 34.48 19.86 12.08
CA SER A 402 33.08 19.44 12.14
C SER A 402 32.78 18.25 11.23
N ASN A 403 31.66 17.57 11.50
CA ASN A 403 31.12 16.52 10.63
C ASN A 403 30.59 17.05 9.28
N TYR A 404 30.57 18.39 9.09
CA TYR A 404 30.18 19.01 7.83
C TYR A 404 31.31 19.10 6.80
N ASN A 405 32.56 18.86 7.22
CA ASN A 405 33.70 18.77 6.31
C ASN A 405 33.84 17.32 5.82
N THR A 406 33.65 17.10 4.51
CA THR A 406 33.69 15.76 3.92
C THR A 406 35.07 15.10 4.02
N SER A 407 36.14 15.86 4.23
CA SER A 407 37.48 15.29 4.48
C SER A 407 37.62 14.66 5.87
N ASN A 408 36.75 15.01 6.81
CA ASN A 408 36.72 14.40 8.15
C ASN A 408 35.99 13.05 8.13
N TRP A 409 35.32 12.72 7.03
CA TRP A 409 34.88 11.35 6.75
C TRP A 409 36.09 10.54 6.31
N SER A 410 37.01 10.32 7.25
CA SER A 410 38.12 9.40 7.05
C SER A 410 37.58 8.00 6.75
N ASN A 411 38.25 7.31 5.82
CA ASN A 411 38.09 5.90 5.48
C ASN A 411 37.97 5.04 6.74
N ASN A 412 36.75 4.79 7.19
CA ASN A 412 36.42 3.55 7.88
C ASN A 412 35.81 2.62 6.83
N ASN A 413 36.64 2.22 5.86
CA ASN A 413 36.29 1.14 4.95
C ASN A 413 36.47 -0.17 5.71
N GLY A 414 35.38 -0.61 6.32
CA GLY A 414 35.30 -1.84 7.08
C GLY A 414 33.88 -2.05 7.62
N GLY A 415 32.92 -2.26 6.73
CA GLY A 415 31.58 -2.69 7.15
C GLY A 415 30.48 -2.34 6.17
N SER A 416 30.08 -3.33 5.38
CA SER A 416 28.77 -3.43 4.72
C SER A 416 27.63 -2.89 5.58
N GLY A 417 26.76 -2.06 5.00
CA GLY A 417 25.56 -1.58 5.67
C GLY A 417 24.84 -0.51 4.88
N GLY A 418 24.18 -0.90 3.78
CA GLY A 418 23.14 -0.07 3.17
C GLY A 418 22.02 0.17 4.19
N GLY A 419 21.82 1.42 4.58
CA GLY A 419 20.81 1.81 5.55
C GLY A 419 20.44 3.27 5.38
N SER A 420 19.46 3.53 4.53
CA SER A 420 18.71 4.79 4.51
C SER A 420 18.00 4.99 5.84
N SER A 421 18.60 5.76 6.76
CA SER A 421 17.96 6.19 8.00
C SER A 421 17.42 7.61 7.84
N TRP A 422 16.15 7.67 7.47
CA TRP A 422 15.29 8.79 7.83
C TRP A 422 14.97 8.69 9.32
N GLY A 423 15.30 9.74 10.08
CA GLY A 423 14.71 10.01 11.40
C GLY A 423 15.72 10.16 12.53
N SER A 424 15.82 11.39 13.06
CA SER A 424 15.66 11.57 14.51
C SER A 424 15.35 13.04 14.81
N PHE A 425 14.10 13.30 15.14
CA PHE A 425 13.75 14.38 16.05
C PHE A 425 14.29 14.02 17.44
N GLY A 426 14.92 14.99 18.09
CA GLY A 426 15.44 14.93 19.46
C GLY A 426 16.34 16.15 19.61
N GLY A 427 16.11 17.13 20.48
CA GLY A 427 15.44 17.08 21.76
C GLY A 427 16.44 17.63 22.78
N GLY A 428 16.26 18.89 23.17
CA GLY A 428 16.81 19.49 24.39
C GLY A 428 18.17 20.20 24.27
N SER A 429 18.19 21.49 24.62
CA SER A 429 18.78 21.91 25.91
C SER A 429 18.49 23.38 26.17
N SER A 430 17.49 23.62 27.01
CA SER A 430 17.32 24.88 27.75
C SER A 430 18.37 24.92 28.86
N GLY A 431 19.30 25.85 28.78
CA GLY A 431 20.28 26.12 29.83
C GLY A 431 19.58 26.63 31.09
N GLY A 432 19.42 25.74 32.08
CA GLY A 432 19.09 26.09 33.45
C GLY A 432 20.33 26.62 34.17
N GLY A 433 20.21 27.83 34.71
CA GLY A 433 21.22 28.46 35.54
C GLY A 433 21.40 27.72 36.87
N GLY A 434 22.67 27.44 37.20
CA GLY A 434 23.08 26.93 38.49
C GLY A 434 23.06 28.01 39.56
N ALA A 435 22.72 27.56 40.76
CA ALA A 435 22.50 28.31 41.98
C ALA A 435 23.78 28.90 42.61
N SER A 436 23.58 29.96 43.41
CA SER A 436 24.52 30.37 44.45
C SER A 436 23.78 30.86 45.70
N GLY A 437 24.10 30.25 46.85
CA GLY A 437 23.90 30.78 48.21
C GLY A 437 22.55 30.44 48.84
N GLY A 438 22.45 29.95 50.08
CA GLY A 438 23.44 29.71 51.12
C GLY A 438 22.72 29.26 52.40
N TRP A 439 23.47 28.54 53.25
CA TRP A 439 23.27 28.22 54.68
C TRP A 439 21.87 27.82 55.19
#